data_AF-A0A1S2FA84-F1
#
_entry.id   AF-A0A1S2FA84-F1
#
_cell.length_a   1.000
_cell.length_b   1.000
_cell.length_c   1.000
_cell.angle_alpha   90.00
_cell.angle_beta   90.00
_cell.angle_gamma   90.00
#
_symmetry.space_group_name_H-M   'P 1'
#
loop_
_entity.id
_entity.type
_entity.pdbx_description
1 polymer ?
#
loop_
_entity_poly.entity_id
_entity_poly.type
_entity_poly.pdbx_seq_one_letter_code
_entity_poly.pdbx_strand_id
1 'polypeptide(L)'
;MASNSRVYTLTSSQKMMIFVLSMSLYGLSNMFTELIPAFRLGPIELSVEYFAFIPLTLCMLFHPFYAAVGAALGEVIFGELMLGQFGGLGELEKFLTFSFAMYVAGRMVKNPLNRAQVGIAAMSGVIIHQLCSSLVDIGKVWIGVEEFEAVPGLAQSVVLVEGIGFLNDVLFSGILFALLPTLYLVPRLYGKIEPLLGIKPRQKLTKYEAAGIISPKLVLAGIALALVAFGAESLSETDWNFGEWDSGFADRFGIGAIWISIGAAAIVAIAALTFMRARRNRGLQEEKMSENPPYV
;
A
#
# COMPACT_ATOMS: atom_id res chain seq x y z
N MET A 1 9.40 -22.40 -38.49
CA MET A 1 9.22 -21.02 -37.99
C MET A 1 9.35 -21.04 -36.48
N ALA A 2 10.50 -20.63 -35.94
CA ALA A 2 10.69 -20.53 -34.49
C ALA A 2 9.90 -19.33 -33.96
N SER A 3 8.84 -19.60 -33.19
CA SER A 3 8.11 -18.60 -32.42
C SER A 3 9.05 -18.03 -31.36
N ASN A 4 9.73 -16.94 -31.71
CA ASN A 4 10.59 -16.21 -30.79
C ASN A 4 9.67 -15.39 -29.89
N SER A 5 9.15 -16.00 -28.82
CA SER A 5 8.33 -15.33 -27.82
C SER A 5 9.20 -14.32 -27.06
N ARG A 6 9.44 -13.15 -27.68
CA ARG A 6 10.16 -12.04 -27.06
C ARG A 6 9.39 -11.64 -25.82
N VAL A 7 9.91 -12.02 -24.68
CA VAL A 7 9.24 -11.73 -23.44
C VAL A 7 9.29 -10.23 -23.19
N TYR A 8 8.12 -9.64 -22.96
CA TYR A 8 7.99 -8.23 -22.66
C TYR A 8 8.73 -7.87 -21.36
N THR A 9 9.68 -6.94 -21.44
CA THR A 9 10.48 -6.44 -20.33
C THR A 9 10.30 -4.94 -20.19
N LEU A 10 9.98 -4.47 -18.98
CA LEU A 10 9.86 -3.05 -18.69
C LEU A 10 11.23 -2.35 -18.69
N THR A 11 11.27 -1.13 -19.20
CA THR A 11 12.43 -0.24 -19.09
C THR A 11 12.62 0.24 -17.65
N SER A 12 13.81 0.76 -17.33
CA SER A 12 14.07 1.34 -16.00
C SER A 12 13.09 2.47 -15.66
N SER A 13 12.83 3.37 -16.62
CA SER A 13 11.88 4.48 -16.45
C SER A 13 10.45 4.00 -16.18
N GLN A 14 9.99 2.93 -16.86
CA GLN A 14 8.66 2.36 -16.61
C GLN A 14 8.55 1.74 -15.22
N LYS A 15 9.60 1.08 -14.74
CA LYS A 15 9.64 0.52 -13.38
C LYS A 15 9.56 1.63 -12.33
N MET A 16 10.35 2.70 -12.52
CA MET A 16 10.29 3.89 -11.67
C MET A 16 8.93 4.55 -11.70
N MET A 17 8.29 4.61 -12.87
CA MET A 17 6.96 5.21 -13.00
C MET A 17 5.88 4.42 -12.25
N ILE A 18 5.90 3.08 -12.33
CA ILE A 18 5.00 2.22 -11.53
C ILE A 18 5.24 2.44 -10.05
N PHE A 19 6.52 2.46 -9.63
CA PHE A 19 6.91 2.65 -8.25
C PHE A 19 6.39 3.98 -7.69
N VAL A 20 6.69 5.10 -8.37
CA VAL A 20 6.26 6.45 -7.95
C VAL A 20 4.75 6.57 -7.98
N LEU A 21 4.07 6.04 -9.00
CA LEU A 21 2.61 6.05 -9.06
C LEU A 21 1.99 5.32 -7.87
N SER A 22 2.52 4.14 -7.53
CA SER A 22 2.03 3.34 -6.41
C SER A 22 2.28 4.02 -5.07
N MET A 23 3.50 4.54 -4.89
CA MET A 23 3.90 5.30 -3.71
C MET A 23 2.99 6.51 -3.48
N SER A 24 2.77 7.34 -4.51
CA SER A 24 1.95 8.54 -4.36
C SER A 24 0.47 8.21 -4.15
N LEU A 25 -0.10 7.26 -4.92
CA LEU A 25 -1.53 6.96 -4.80
C LEU A 25 -1.88 6.33 -3.45
N TYR A 26 -1.10 5.35 -3.01
CA TYR A 26 -1.39 4.67 -1.75
C TYR A 26 -1.03 5.54 -0.54
N GLY A 27 0.12 6.23 -0.57
CA GLY A 27 0.50 7.16 0.50
C GLY A 27 -0.53 8.27 0.72
N LEU A 28 -1.02 8.89 -0.36
CA LEU A 28 -2.11 9.88 -0.24
C LEU A 28 -3.40 9.25 0.29
N SER A 29 -3.72 8.02 -0.12
CA SER A 29 -4.91 7.33 0.37
C SER A 29 -4.84 7.03 1.86
N ASN A 30 -3.64 6.76 2.39
CA ASN A 30 -3.45 6.52 3.81
C ASN A 30 -3.73 7.77 4.64
N MET A 31 -3.28 8.93 4.17
CA MET A 31 -3.63 10.21 4.82
C MET A 31 -5.15 10.45 4.88
N PHE A 32 -5.92 9.89 3.94
CA PHE A 32 -7.37 9.98 3.97
C PHE A 32 -8.02 8.92 4.89
N THR A 33 -7.46 7.72 5.01
CA THR A 33 -8.02 6.68 5.91
C THR A 33 -7.82 7.03 7.38
N GLU A 34 -6.70 7.67 7.73
CA GLU A 34 -6.42 8.18 9.08
C GLU A 34 -7.44 9.22 9.57
N LEU A 35 -8.17 9.85 8.65
CA LEU A 35 -9.25 10.78 8.97
C LEU A 35 -10.59 10.12 9.28
N ILE A 36 -10.74 8.86 8.90
CA ILE A 36 -12.02 8.17 9.02
C ILE A 36 -12.17 7.71 10.47
N PRO A 37 -13.20 8.17 11.20
CA PRO A 37 -13.37 7.79 12.59
C PRO A 37 -13.71 6.30 12.70
N ALA A 38 -13.15 5.64 13.72
CA ALA A 38 -13.54 4.29 14.08
C ALA A 38 -14.94 4.27 14.73
N PHE A 39 -15.80 3.35 14.30
CA PHE A 39 -17.13 3.18 14.87
C PHE A 39 -17.13 2.02 15.87
N ARG A 40 -17.36 2.31 17.15
CA ARG A 40 -17.47 1.30 18.20
C ARG A 40 -18.89 0.74 18.27
N LEU A 41 -19.05 -0.54 17.96
CA LEU A 41 -20.30 -1.30 18.11
C LEU A 41 -20.11 -2.39 19.17
N GLY A 42 -20.20 -2.00 20.45
CA GLY A 42 -19.99 -2.92 21.57
C GLY A 42 -18.51 -3.35 21.68
N PRO A 43 -18.19 -4.66 21.80
CA PRO A 43 -16.80 -5.15 21.88
C PRO A 43 -16.08 -5.17 20.52
N ILE A 44 -16.75 -4.79 19.43
CA ILE A 44 -16.20 -4.78 18.07
C ILE A 44 -15.96 -3.33 17.66
N GLU A 45 -14.71 -3.01 17.35
CA GLU A 45 -14.36 -1.76 16.70
C GLU A 45 -14.39 -1.96 15.18
N LEU A 46 -15.26 -1.21 14.49
CA LEU A 46 -15.27 -1.14 13.04
C LEU A 46 -14.44 0.08 12.63
N SER A 47 -13.15 -0.14 12.43
CA SER A 47 -12.23 0.83 11.83
C SER A 47 -11.97 0.47 10.37
N VAL A 48 -11.62 1.48 9.58
CA VAL A 48 -11.04 1.25 8.25
C VAL A 48 -9.55 1.14 8.46
N GLU A 49 -9.03 -0.08 8.44
CA GLU A 49 -7.59 -0.31 8.65
C GLU A 49 -6.76 0.37 7.56
N TYR A 50 -7.04 0.06 6.28
CA TYR A 50 -6.42 0.72 5.14
C TYR A 50 -7.21 0.47 3.84
N PHE A 51 -6.97 1.30 2.83
CA PHE A 51 -7.55 1.12 1.49
C PHE A 51 -6.74 0.14 0.63
N ALA A 52 -6.73 -1.13 1.04
CA ALA A 52 -6.05 -2.25 0.39
C ALA A 52 -6.33 -2.35 -1.12
N PHE A 53 -7.52 -1.93 -1.56
CA PHE A 53 -7.89 -2.04 -2.97
C PHE A 53 -6.98 -1.28 -3.93
N ILE A 54 -6.37 -0.18 -3.50
CA ILE A 54 -5.49 0.66 -4.33
C ILE A 54 -4.22 -0.10 -4.69
N PRO A 55 -3.39 -0.53 -3.73
CA PRO A 55 -2.16 -1.28 -4.00
C PRO A 55 -2.46 -2.64 -4.63
N LEU A 56 -3.53 -3.33 -4.22
CA LEU A 56 -3.96 -4.57 -4.88
C LEU A 56 -4.24 -4.35 -6.37
N THR A 57 -4.98 -3.29 -6.72
CA THR A 57 -5.30 -2.97 -8.11
C THR A 57 -4.03 -2.69 -8.92
N LEU A 58 -3.10 -1.91 -8.35
CA LEU A 58 -1.84 -1.60 -9.01
C LEU A 58 -0.95 -2.84 -9.17
N CYS A 59 -0.88 -3.71 -8.16
CA CYS A 59 -0.12 -4.96 -8.21
C CYS A 59 -0.70 -5.96 -9.22
N MET A 60 -2.02 -5.94 -9.45
CA MET A 60 -2.68 -6.81 -10.42
C MET A 60 -2.53 -6.31 -11.87
N LEU A 61 -2.49 -4.99 -12.07
CA LEU A 61 -2.41 -4.38 -13.41
C LEU A 61 -0.97 -4.11 -13.87
N PHE A 62 -0.08 -3.73 -12.96
CA PHE A 62 1.32 -3.43 -13.23
C PHE A 62 2.26 -4.55 -12.76
N HIS A 63 3.56 -4.25 -12.72
CA HIS A 63 4.55 -5.15 -12.19
C HIS A 63 4.39 -5.28 -10.66
N PRO A 64 4.08 -6.48 -10.12
CA PRO A 64 3.72 -6.65 -8.72
C PRO A 64 4.77 -6.13 -7.74
N PHE A 65 6.06 -6.42 -7.97
CA PHE A 65 7.14 -6.00 -7.07
C PHE A 65 7.25 -4.48 -6.92
N TYR A 66 7.38 -3.74 -8.03
CA TYR A 66 7.54 -2.28 -7.98
C TYR A 66 6.28 -1.59 -7.44
N ALA A 67 5.10 -2.13 -7.73
CA ALA A 67 3.85 -1.61 -7.18
C ALA A 67 3.75 -1.85 -5.66
N ALA A 68 4.07 -3.06 -5.19
CA ALA A 68 3.97 -3.42 -3.78
C ALA A 68 4.97 -2.62 -2.92
N VAL A 69 6.25 -2.60 -3.30
CA VAL A 69 7.29 -1.85 -2.59
C VAL A 69 7.03 -0.34 -2.68
N GLY A 70 6.55 0.14 -3.83
CA GLY A 70 6.16 1.54 -3.97
C GLY A 70 5.03 1.91 -3.00
N ALA A 71 3.99 1.08 -2.93
CA ALA A 71 2.88 1.30 -1.99
C ALA A 71 3.38 1.32 -0.54
N ALA A 72 4.08 0.28 -0.08
CA ALA A 72 4.61 0.22 1.28
C ALA A 72 5.48 1.44 1.62
N LEU A 73 6.32 1.91 0.70
CA LEU A 73 7.09 3.14 0.91
C LEU A 73 6.21 4.38 0.99
N GLY A 74 5.15 4.42 0.19
CA GLY A 74 4.16 5.49 0.22
C GLY A 74 3.47 5.60 1.57
N GLU A 75 3.09 4.46 2.15
CA GLU A 75 2.54 4.38 3.50
C GLU A 75 3.53 4.91 4.55
N VAL A 76 4.76 4.43 4.55
CA VAL A 76 5.81 4.91 5.48
C VAL A 76 6.03 6.42 5.38
N ILE A 77 6.08 6.98 4.16
CA ILE A 77 6.37 8.40 3.97
C ILE A 77 5.16 9.28 4.28
N PHE A 78 3.99 8.95 3.76
CA PHE A 78 2.82 9.82 3.82
C PHE A 78 1.90 9.50 5.00
N GLY A 79 1.78 8.22 5.37
CA GLY A 79 1.03 7.76 6.52
C GLY A 79 1.76 8.04 7.82
N GLU A 80 3.06 7.76 7.89
CA GLU A 80 3.76 7.79 9.17
C GLU A 80 4.64 9.05 9.32
N LEU A 81 5.63 9.21 8.44
CA LEU A 81 6.62 10.30 8.55
C LEU A 81 5.97 11.70 8.43
N MET A 82 5.04 11.89 7.49
CA MET A 82 4.39 13.18 7.29
C MET A 82 3.36 13.54 8.37
N LEU A 83 2.70 12.54 8.95
CA LEU A 83 1.82 12.77 10.11
C LEU A 83 2.64 12.94 11.40
N GLY A 84 3.93 12.58 11.34
CA GLY A 84 4.87 12.76 12.41
C GLY A 84 4.59 11.80 13.55
N GLN A 85 4.33 10.54 13.21
CA GLN A 85 4.08 9.41 14.11
C GLN A 85 4.95 8.20 13.72
N PHE A 86 6.11 8.46 13.11
CA PHE A 86 6.94 7.41 12.53
C PHE A 86 7.65 6.60 13.62
N GLY A 87 7.26 5.33 13.76
CA GLY A 87 7.72 4.40 14.81
C GLY A 87 9.15 3.84 14.65
N GLY A 88 9.95 4.36 13.72
CA GLY A 88 11.35 3.93 13.57
C GLY A 88 11.49 2.53 12.98
N LEU A 89 12.05 1.60 13.76
CA LEU A 89 12.28 0.22 13.31
C LEU A 89 10.99 -0.61 13.18
N GLY A 90 9.93 -0.27 13.92
CA GLY A 90 8.66 -1.00 13.85
C GLY A 90 7.97 -0.82 12.49
N GLU A 91 8.17 0.35 11.87
CA GLU A 91 7.66 0.61 10.51
C GLU A 91 8.28 -0.30 9.44
N LEU A 92 9.44 -0.90 9.73
CA LEU A 92 10.04 -1.89 8.85
C LEU A 92 9.23 -3.19 8.80
N GLU A 93 8.58 -3.57 9.90
CA GLU A 93 7.71 -4.75 9.96
C GLU A 93 6.53 -4.57 9.01
N LYS A 94 5.72 -3.53 9.21
CA LYS A 94 4.63 -3.13 8.30
C LYS A 94 5.10 -3.06 6.84
N PHE A 95 6.24 -2.41 6.59
CA PHE A 95 6.78 -2.28 5.23
C PHE A 95 7.04 -3.64 4.57
N LEU A 96 7.66 -4.58 5.29
CA LEU A 96 8.04 -5.89 4.75
C LEU A 96 6.84 -6.82 4.59
N THR A 97 5.99 -6.94 5.61
CA THR A 97 4.81 -7.81 5.59
C THR A 97 3.81 -7.34 4.53
N PHE A 98 3.55 -6.03 4.45
CA PHE A 98 2.68 -5.43 3.45
C PHE A 98 3.21 -5.60 2.03
N SER A 99 4.48 -5.25 1.79
CA SER A 99 5.12 -5.42 0.48
C SER A 99 5.05 -6.86 0.00
N PHE A 100 5.30 -7.82 0.90
CA PHE A 100 5.26 -9.23 0.57
C PHE A 100 3.84 -9.69 0.22
N ALA A 101 2.86 -9.37 1.06
CA ALA A 101 1.47 -9.75 0.85
C ALA A 101 0.90 -9.22 -0.47
N MET A 102 1.11 -7.93 -0.76
CA MET A 102 0.66 -7.29 -2.00
C MET A 102 1.37 -7.86 -3.23
N TYR A 103 2.67 -8.15 -3.11
CA TYR A 103 3.43 -8.82 -4.16
C TYR A 103 2.84 -10.20 -4.48
N VAL A 104 2.56 -11.03 -3.47
CA VAL A 104 1.96 -12.36 -3.65
C VAL A 104 0.60 -12.23 -4.33
N ALA A 105 -0.28 -11.35 -3.84
CA ALA A 105 -1.59 -11.11 -4.44
C ALA A 105 -1.52 -10.70 -5.92
N GLY A 106 -0.64 -9.75 -6.27
CA GLY A 106 -0.45 -9.32 -7.66
C GLY A 106 0.08 -10.42 -8.57
N ARG A 107 0.82 -11.40 -8.04
CA ARG A 107 1.34 -12.56 -8.77
C ARG A 107 0.27 -13.63 -8.98
N MET A 108 -0.74 -13.72 -8.12
CA MET A 108 -1.86 -14.65 -8.25
C MET A 108 -2.79 -14.32 -9.43
N VAL A 109 -2.86 -13.05 -9.85
CA VAL A 109 -3.74 -12.61 -10.95
C VAL A 109 -3.02 -12.65 -12.29
N LYS A 110 -3.36 -13.65 -13.11
CA LYS A 110 -2.87 -13.79 -14.49
C LYS A 110 -3.75 -13.08 -15.52
N ASN A 111 -5.06 -13.09 -15.26
CA ASN A 111 -6.04 -12.43 -16.09
C ASN A 111 -6.82 -11.41 -15.26
N PRO A 112 -6.52 -10.11 -15.38
CA PRO A 112 -7.24 -9.04 -14.67
C PRO A 112 -8.74 -8.99 -14.97
N LEU A 113 -9.19 -9.57 -16.09
CA LEU A 113 -10.61 -9.66 -16.43
C LEU A 113 -11.33 -10.83 -15.73
N ASN A 114 -10.60 -11.78 -15.16
CA ASN A 114 -11.20 -12.90 -14.43
C ASN A 114 -11.52 -12.48 -12.99
N ARG A 115 -12.78 -12.10 -12.74
CA ARG A 115 -13.25 -11.65 -11.43
C ARG A 115 -13.01 -12.65 -10.30
N ALA A 116 -13.16 -13.95 -10.55
CA ALA A 116 -12.91 -14.96 -9.51
C ALA A 116 -11.43 -14.98 -9.09
N GLN A 117 -10.52 -14.90 -10.06
CA GLN A 117 -9.08 -14.85 -9.78
C GLN A 117 -8.68 -13.57 -9.04
N VAL A 118 -9.25 -12.43 -9.46
CA VAL A 118 -9.06 -11.14 -8.79
C VAL A 118 -9.54 -11.19 -7.35
N GLY A 119 -10.73 -11.74 -7.10
CA GLY A 119 -11.31 -11.84 -5.77
C GLY A 119 -10.50 -12.75 -4.83
N ILE A 120 -10.10 -13.93 -5.32
CA ILE A 120 -9.25 -14.85 -4.56
C ILE A 120 -7.91 -14.18 -4.22
N ALA A 121 -7.29 -13.50 -5.18
CA ALA A 121 -6.02 -12.82 -4.96
C ALA A 121 -6.15 -11.65 -3.98
N ALA A 122 -7.23 -10.87 -4.07
CA ALA A 122 -7.49 -9.77 -3.14
C ALA A 122 -7.60 -10.27 -1.70
N MET A 123 -8.45 -11.28 -1.46
CA MET A 123 -8.59 -11.87 -0.12
C MET A 123 -7.30 -12.54 0.35
N SER A 124 -6.58 -13.24 -0.53
CA SER A 124 -5.31 -13.87 -0.14
C SER A 124 -4.26 -12.84 0.26
N GLY A 125 -4.20 -11.69 -0.42
CA GLY A 125 -3.32 -10.59 -0.04
C GLY A 125 -3.62 -10.08 1.36
N VAL A 126 -4.89 -9.78 1.66
CA VAL A 126 -5.31 -9.32 2.99
C VAL A 126 -5.04 -10.37 4.06
N ILE A 127 -5.39 -11.64 3.81
CA ILE A 127 -5.16 -12.74 4.77
C ILE A 127 -3.67 -12.91 5.05
N ILE A 128 -2.81 -12.87 4.03
CA ILE A 128 -1.36 -13.01 4.22
C ILE A 128 -0.83 -11.83 5.05
N HIS A 129 -1.26 -10.61 4.73
CA HIS A 129 -0.84 -9.42 5.47
C HIS A 129 -1.23 -9.51 6.94
N GLN A 130 -2.52 -9.70 7.21
CA GLN A 130 -3.05 -9.72 8.57
C GLN A 130 -2.52 -10.89 9.38
N LEU A 131 -2.35 -12.05 8.76
CA LEU A 131 -1.78 -13.20 9.45
C LEU A 131 -0.32 -12.94 9.83
N CYS A 132 0.47 -12.31 8.96
CA CYS A 132 1.85 -11.97 9.28
C CYS A 132 1.93 -10.96 10.43
N SER A 133 1.13 -9.89 10.39
CA SER A 133 1.06 -8.87 11.44
C SER A 133 0.63 -9.48 12.78
N SER A 134 -0.51 -10.18 12.82
CA SER A 134 -0.98 -10.80 14.08
C SER A 134 -0.02 -11.85 14.65
N LEU A 135 0.75 -12.55 13.80
CA LEU A 135 1.78 -13.48 14.28
C LEU A 135 2.97 -12.75 14.90
N VAL A 136 3.35 -11.59 14.37
CA VAL A 136 4.38 -10.74 14.98
C VAL A 136 3.90 -10.25 16.34
N ASP A 137 2.66 -9.77 16.42
CA ASP A 137 2.07 -9.25 17.67
C ASP A 137 1.95 -10.33 18.77
N ILE A 138 1.50 -11.53 18.40
CA ILE A 138 1.50 -12.66 19.35
C ILE A 138 2.94 -13.01 19.75
N GLY A 139 3.87 -13.00 18.79
CA GLY A 139 5.26 -13.38 19.00
C GLY A 139 5.98 -12.47 20.00
N LYS A 140 5.78 -11.15 19.93
CA LYS A 140 6.45 -10.19 20.82
C LYS A 140 6.03 -10.36 22.28
N VAL A 141 4.75 -10.64 22.53
CA VAL A 141 4.22 -10.93 23.87
C VAL A 141 4.79 -12.24 24.41
N TRP A 142 4.91 -13.26 23.56
CA TRP A 142 5.41 -14.56 23.98
C TRP A 142 6.90 -14.57 24.30
N ILE A 143 7.67 -13.74 23.59
CA ILE A 143 9.12 -13.58 23.84
C ILE A 143 9.38 -12.60 24.99
N GLY A 144 8.35 -11.85 25.43
CA GLY A 144 8.45 -10.90 26.54
C GLY A 144 9.19 -9.63 26.16
N VAL A 145 9.02 -9.19 24.91
CA VAL A 145 9.59 -7.94 24.41
C VAL A 145 8.76 -6.75 24.90
N GLU A 146 7.44 -6.90 24.96
CA GLU A 146 6.55 -5.87 25.54
C GLU A 146 6.60 -5.91 27.08
N GLU A 147 6.75 -4.73 27.70
CA GLU A 147 6.81 -4.52 29.16
C GLU A 147 5.43 -4.69 29.84
N PHE A 148 4.76 -5.80 29.61
CA PHE A 148 3.60 -6.11 30.44
C PHE A 148 4.04 -6.59 31.82
N GLU A 149 3.46 -6.02 32.88
CA GLU A 149 3.44 -6.67 34.18
C GLU A 149 2.92 -8.09 33.98
N ALA A 150 3.68 -9.11 34.38
CA ALA A 150 3.39 -10.51 34.07
C ALA A 150 2.11 -10.99 34.79
N VAL A 151 0.95 -10.65 34.22
CA VAL A 151 -0.36 -11.08 34.70
C VAL A 151 -0.62 -12.49 34.17
N PRO A 152 -1.01 -13.45 35.04
CA PRO A 152 -1.35 -14.80 34.61
C PRO A 152 -2.45 -14.77 33.54
N GLY A 153 -2.20 -15.41 32.40
CA GLY A 153 -3.16 -15.53 31.29
C GLY A 153 -3.01 -14.47 30.19
N LEU A 154 -2.13 -13.48 30.35
CA LEU A 154 -1.94 -12.42 29.34
C LEU A 154 -1.63 -12.97 27.94
N ALA A 155 -0.68 -13.89 27.82
CA ALA A 155 -0.31 -14.48 26.52
C ALA A 155 -1.46 -15.22 25.82
N GLN A 156 -2.37 -15.83 26.60
CA GLN A 156 -3.57 -16.49 26.06
C GLN A 156 -4.63 -15.46 25.64
N SER A 157 -4.77 -14.38 26.41
CA SER A 157 -5.65 -13.26 26.09
C SER A 157 -5.21 -12.56 24.81
N VAL A 158 -3.91 -12.32 24.60
CA VAL A 158 -3.39 -11.70 23.38
C VAL A 158 -3.72 -12.53 22.15
N VAL A 159 -3.49 -13.84 22.18
CA VAL A 159 -3.85 -14.72 21.06
C VAL A 159 -5.34 -14.65 20.72
N LEU A 160 -6.20 -14.52 21.73
CA LEU A 160 -7.63 -14.36 21.52
C LEU A 160 -7.98 -12.99 20.94
N VAL A 161 -7.39 -11.92 21.47
CA VAL A 161 -7.62 -10.54 21.02
C VAL A 161 -7.13 -10.37 19.58
N GLU A 162 -5.89 -10.73 19.30
CA GLU A 162 -5.30 -10.68 17.96
C GLU A 162 -6.03 -11.61 16.98
N GLY A 163 -6.43 -12.80 17.42
CA GLY A 163 -7.20 -13.73 16.59
C GLY A 163 -8.58 -13.19 16.20
N ILE A 164 -9.25 -12.48 17.12
CA ILE A 164 -10.53 -11.81 16.83
C ILE A 164 -10.31 -10.59 15.94
N GLY A 165 -9.27 -9.79 16.20
CA GLY A 165 -8.85 -8.65 15.38
C GLY A 165 -8.60 -9.08 13.94
N PHE A 166 -7.71 -10.05 13.73
CA PHE A 166 -7.44 -10.69 12.45
C PHE A 166 -8.72 -11.07 11.69
N LEU A 167 -9.67 -11.73 12.36
CA LEU A 167 -10.90 -12.17 11.72
C LEU A 167 -11.81 -10.98 11.35
N ASN A 168 -11.90 -9.97 12.23
CA ASN A 168 -12.63 -8.75 11.98
C ASN A 168 -12.06 -8.02 10.76
N ASP A 169 -10.75 -7.82 10.72
CA ASP A 169 -10.08 -7.09 9.65
C ASP A 169 -10.22 -7.81 8.30
N VAL A 170 -10.04 -9.12 8.27
CA VAL A 170 -10.23 -9.92 7.05
C VAL A 170 -11.69 -9.89 6.57
N LEU A 171 -12.67 -9.98 7.48
CA LEU A 171 -14.09 -10.06 7.10
C LEU A 171 -14.73 -8.70 6.81
N PHE A 172 -14.40 -7.66 7.57
CA PHE A 172 -14.97 -6.33 7.38
C PHE A 172 -14.11 -5.52 6.41
N SER A 173 -12.88 -5.18 6.83
CA SER A 173 -11.97 -4.34 6.03
C SER A 173 -11.57 -5.03 4.73
N GLY A 174 -11.27 -6.33 4.79
CA GLY A 174 -10.92 -7.15 3.64
C GLY A 174 -12.05 -7.28 2.63
N ILE A 175 -13.31 -7.38 3.05
CA ILE A 175 -14.43 -7.45 2.10
C ILE A 175 -14.76 -6.06 1.53
N LEU A 176 -14.95 -5.07 2.41
CA LEU A 176 -15.46 -3.74 2.03
C LEU A 176 -14.40 -2.89 1.32
N PHE A 177 -13.16 -2.93 1.79
CA PHE A 177 -12.07 -2.04 1.35
C PHE A 177 -10.96 -2.76 0.59
N ALA A 178 -11.01 -4.08 0.45
CA ALA A 178 -10.14 -4.82 -0.47
C ALA A 178 -10.96 -5.49 -1.59
N LEU A 179 -11.80 -6.47 -1.27
CA LEU A 179 -12.45 -7.34 -2.24
C LEU A 179 -13.39 -6.58 -3.19
N LEU A 180 -14.40 -5.88 -2.64
CA LEU A 180 -15.44 -5.25 -3.46
C LEU A 180 -14.86 -4.18 -4.40
N PRO A 181 -14.01 -3.23 -3.95
CA PRO A 181 -13.48 -2.21 -4.83
C PRO A 181 -12.48 -2.80 -5.83
N THR A 182 -11.66 -3.79 -5.45
CA THR A 182 -10.73 -4.45 -6.38
C THR A 182 -11.47 -5.23 -7.47
N LEU A 183 -12.55 -5.95 -7.14
CA LEU A 183 -13.40 -6.65 -8.13
C LEU A 183 -14.03 -5.69 -9.15
N TYR A 184 -14.31 -4.46 -8.73
CA TYR A 184 -14.85 -3.41 -9.58
C TYR A 184 -13.77 -2.68 -10.41
N LEU A 185 -12.67 -2.29 -9.77
CA LEU A 185 -11.65 -1.43 -10.38
C LEU A 185 -10.74 -2.18 -11.34
N VAL A 186 -10.27 -3.38 -10.98
CA VAL A 186 -9.27 -4.11 -11.77
C VAL A 186 -9.77 -4.36 -13.20
N PRO A 187 -10.96 -4.93 -13.44
CA PRO A 187 -11.44 -5.14 -14.81
C PRO A 187 -11.74 -3.83 -15.55
N ARG A 188 -12.06 -2.74 -14.82
CA ARG A 188 -12.46 -1.45 -15.41
C ARG A 188 -11.26 -0.60 -15.83
N LEU A 189 -10.15 -0.73 -15.12
CA LEU A 189 -8.90 -0.01 -15.37
C LEU A 189 -7.95 -0.77 -16.30
N TYR A 190 -8.10 -2.10 -16.38
CA TYR A 190 -7.33 -2.93 -17.30
C TYR A 190 -7.40 -2.41 -18.74
N GLY A 191 -6.24 -2.20 -19.34
CA GLY A 191 -6.10 -1.68 -20.70
C GLY A 191 -6.23 -0.17 -20.82
N LYS A 192 -6.49 0.56 -19.73
CA LYS A 192 -6.64 2.03 -19.74
C LYS A 192 -5.48 2.74 -19.08
N ILE A 193 -4.98 2.22 -17.96
CA ILE A 193 -3.91 2.88 -17.19
C ILE A 193 -2.52 2.47 -17.66
N GLU A 194 -2.34 1.25 -18.16
CA GLU A 194 -1.06 0.76 -18.65
C GLU A 194 -0.55 1.55 -19.86
N PRO A 195 -1.38 1.86 -20.88
CA PRO A 195 -0.94 2.66 -22.02
C PRO A 195 -0.52 4.08 -21.66
N LEU A 196 -1.10 4.66 -20.60
CA LEU A 196 -0.73 6.01 -20.13
C LEU A 196 0.70 6.06 -19.59
N LEU A 197 1.22 4.93 -19.09
CA LEU A 197 2.61 4.80 -18.64
C LEU A 197 3.55 4.32 -19.77
N GLY A 198 3.04 4.23 -21.01
CA GLY A 198 3.75 3.66 -22.15
C GLY A 198 3.95 2.14 -22.03
N ILE A 199 3.12 1.47 -21.23
CA ILE A 199 3.23 0.03 -20.93
C ILE A 199 2.13 -0.73 -21.68
N LYS A 200 2.45 -1.93 -22.16
CA LYS A 200 1.43 -2.81 -22.74
C LYS A 200 0.57 -3.42 -21.62
N PRO A 201 -0.77 -3.49 -21.78
CA PRO A 201 -1.64 -4.14 -20.81
C PRO A 201 -1.20 -5.56 -20.49
N ARG A 202 -1.40 -5.99 -19.24
CA ARG A 202 -0.92 -7.28 -18.74
C ARG A 202 -1.54 -8.45 -19.50
N GLN A 203 -0.70 -9.27 -20.14
CA GLN A 203 -1.13 -10.49 -20.83
C GLN A 203 -0.86 -11.74 -20.00
N LYS A 204 -1.67 -12.80 -20.20
CA LYS A 204 -1.65 -14.11 -19.51
C LYS A 204 -0.30 -14.87 -19.53
N LEU A 205 0.70 -14.38 -20.25
CA LEU A 205 2.00 -15.04 -20.53
C LEU A 205 3.19 -14.10 -20.31
N THR A 206 3.02 -13.03 -19.52
CA THR A 206 4.15 -12.14 -19.16
C THR A 206 5.17 -12.87 -18.27
N LYS A 207 6.49 -12.65 -18.48
CA LYS A 207 7.59 -13.40 -17.82
C LYS A 207 7.46 -13.51 -16.31
N TYR A 208 6.86 -12.49 -15.70
CA TYR A 208 6.64 -12.42 -14.27
C TYR A 208 6.01 -13.74 -13.78
N GLU A 209 5.08 -14.31 -14.55
CA GLU A 209 4.35 -15.56 -14.26
C GLU A 209 5.09 -16.87 -14.57
N ALA A 210 6.29 -16.82 -15.14
CA ALA A 210 7.06 -18.04 -15.44
C ALA A 210 7.54 -18.76 -14.16
N ALA A 211 7.68 -18.05 -13.04
CA ALA A 211 7.68 -18.67 -11.73
C ALA A 211 6.20 -18.87 -11.32
N GLY A 212 5.78 -20.10 -11.04
CA GLY A 212 4.41 -20.43 -10.62
C GLY A 212 3.91 -19.57 -9.45
N ILE A 213 2.60 -19.66 -9.19
CA ILE A 213 1.88 -18.84 -8.19
C ILE A 213 2.54 -18.92 -6.81
N ILE A 214 3.08 -20.09 -6.45
CA ILE A 214 3.88 -20.31 -5.24
C ILE A 214 5.13 -21.11 -5.67
N SER A 215 6.29 -20.45 -5.64
CA SER A 215 7.57 -21.14 -5.85
C SER A 215 8.22 -21.39 -4.48
N PRO A 216 9.00 -22.48 -4.30
CA PRO A 216 9.72 -22.70 -3.03
C PRO A 216 10.60 -21.50 -2.62
N LYS A 217 11.16 -20.80 -3.60
CA LYS A 217 11.92 -19.55 -3.39
C LYS A 217 11.06 -18.43 -2.79
N LEU A 218 9.80 -18.33 -3.21
CA LEU A 218 8.86 -17.33 -2.69
C LEU A 218 8.50 -17.63 -1.23
N VAL A 219 8.27 -18.90 -0.90
CA VAL A 219 7.99 -19.34 0.47
C VAL A 219 9.18 -19.06 1.38
N LEU A 220 10.40 -19.44 0.95
CA LEU A 220 11.63 -19.16 1.69
C LEU A 220 11.85 -17.65 1.87
N ALA A 221 11.59 -16.85 0.84
CA ALA A 221 11.67 -15.40 0.93
C ALA A 221 10.63 -14.85 1.92
N GLY A 222 9.40 -15.35 1.91
CA GLY A 222 8.35 -14.97 2.86
C GLY A 222 8.74 -15.27 4.30
N ILE A 223 9.27 -16.46 4.57
CA ILE A 223 9.76 -16.84 5.91
C ILE A 223 10.91 -15.92 6.34
N ALA A 224 11.88 -15.68 5.46
CA ALA A 224 12.99 -14.77 5.76
C ALA A 224 12.52 -13.35 6.05
N LEU A 225 11.57 -12.83 5.27
CA LEU A 225 10.97 -11.51 5.50
C LEU A 225 10.21 -11.45 6.81
N ALA A 226 9.42 -12.47 7.14
CA ALA A 226 8.70 -12.54 8.41
C ALA A 226 9.65 -12.55 9.62
N LEU A 227 10.79 -13.24 9.54
CA LEU A 227 11.80 -13.22 10.60
C LEU A 227 12.48 -11.84 10.75
N VAL A 228 12.76 -11.16 9.64
CA VAL A 228 13.31 -9.80 9.68
C VAL A 228 12.29 -8.81 10.23
N ALA A 229 11.04 -8.93 9.78
CA ALA A 229 9.92 -8.12 10.24
C ALA A 229 9.71 -8.28 11.75
N PHE A 230 9.64 -9.53 12.23
CA PHE A 230 9.58 -9.84 13.66
C PHE A 230 10.74 -9.25 14.45
N GLY A 231 11.97 -9.38 13.93
CA GLY A 231 13.16 -8.84 14.58
C GLY A 231 13.17 -7.31 14.60
N ALA A 232 12.65 -6.65 13.57
CA ALA A 232 12.56 -5.20 13.51
C ALA A 232 11.55 -4.63 14.50
N GLU A 233 10.35 -5.23 14.55
CA GLU A 233 9.31 -4.89 15.52
C GLU A 233 9.75 -5.18 16.96
N SER A 234 10.43 -6.30 17.17
CA SER A 234 10.97 -6.61 18.50
C SER A 234 12.07 -5.62 18.92
N LEU A 235 12.81 -5.04 17.97
CA LEU A 235 13.85 -4.05 18.28
C LEU A 235 13.26 -2.66 18.52
N SER A 236 12.11 -2.31 17.92
CA SER A 236 11.47 -1.01 18.16
C SER A 236 10.89 -0.87 19.57
N GLU A 237 10.56 -1.97 20.22
CA GLU A 237 10.10 -2.00 21.62
C GLU A 237 11.27 -2.00 22.64
N THR A 238 12.51 -1.91 22.16
CA THR A 238 13.70 -1.85 23.02
C THR A 238 14.40 -0.50 22.92
N ASP A 239 15.38 -0.26 23.80
CA ASP A 239 16.28 0.92 23.76
C ASP A 239 17.04 1.09 22.42
N TRP A 240 16.95 0.11 21.52
CA TRP A 240 17.57 0.11 20.20
C TRP A 240 16.66 0.67 19.10
N ASN A 241 15.50 1.23 19.43
CA ASN A 241 14.67 1.89 18.41
C ASN A 241 15.42 3.12 17.83
N PHE A 242 15.63 3.12 16.52
CA PHE A 242 16.33 4.18 15.82
C PHE A 242 15.39 4.91 14.86
N GLY A 243 15.45 6.24 14.91
CA GLY A 243 14.78 7.09 13.93
C GLY A 243 13.30 7.33 14.22
N GLU A 244 12.83 7.06 15.43
CA GLU A 244 11.50 7.48 15.89
C GLU A 244 11.34 9.00 15.72
N TRP A 245 10.21 9.40 15.14
CA TRP A 245 9.88 10.80 14.96
C TRP A 245 8.43 11.03 15.37
N ASP A 246 8.27 11.78 16.46
CA ASP A 246 6.99 12.33 16.89
C ASP A 246 6.99 13.86 16.72
N SER A 247 5.98 14.37 16.00
CA SER A 247 5.78 15.80 15.81
C SER A 247 5.22 16.50 17.05
N GLY A 248 4.64 15.77 18.00
CA GLY A 248 3.93 16.30 19.18
C GLY A 248 2.71 17.15 18.83
N PHE A 249 2.29 17.17 17.56
CA PHE A 249 1.14 17.95 17.10
C PHE A 249 -0.18 17.28 17.46
N ALA A 250 -0.24 15.95 17.38
CA ALA A 250 -1.40 15.16 17.79
C ALA A 250 -1.72 15.38 19.29
N ASP A 251 -0.69 15.40 20.15
CA ASP A 251 -0.86 15.66 21.59
C ASP A 251 -1.34 17.08 21.91
N ARG A 252 -0.91 18.07 21.12
CA ARG A 252 -1.23 19.49 21.36
C ARG A 252 -2.56 19.94 20.77
N PHE A 253 -2.96 19.37 19.64
CA PHE A 253 -4.13 19.83 18.88
C PHE A 253 -5.18 18.73 18.64
N GLY A 254 -4.91 17.48 19.06
CA GLY A 254 -5.77 16.34 18.80
C GLY A 254 -6.07 16.19 17.31
N ILE A 255 -7.35 15.96 17.01
CA ILE A 255 -7.89 15.91 15.64
C ILE A 255 -7.56 17.18 14.82
N GLY A 256 -7.34 18.33 15.49
CA GLY A 256 -7.03 19.60 14.83
C GLY A 256 -5.69 19.63 14.10
N ALA A 257 -4.71 18.82 14.51
CA ALA A 257 -3.41 18.71 13.83
C ALA A 257 -3.55 18.22 12.38
N ILE A 258 -4.44 17.25 12.17
CA ILE A 258 -4.65 16.63 10.87
C ILE A 258 -5.37 17.59 9.91
N TRP A 259 -6.28 18.43 10.42
CA TRP A 259 -6.91 19.48 9.60
C TRP A 259 -5.92 20.56 9.13
N ILE A 260 -4.89 20.85 9.93
CA ILE A 260 -3.84 21.81 9.57
C ILE A 260 -2.99 21.26 8.42
N SER A 261 -2.56 19.99 8.50
CA SER A 261 -1.76 19.35 7.44
C SER A 261 -2.54 19.23 6.14
N ILE A 262 -3.83 18.87 6.20
CA ILE A 262 -4.72 18.84 5.02
C ILE A 262 -4.97 20.22 4.47
N GLY A 263 -5.18 21.22 5.32
CA GLY A 263 -5.33 22.61 4.91
C GLY A 263 -4.10 23.11 4.14
N ALA A 264 -2.90 22.84 4.67
CA ALA A 264 -1.64 23.14 4.00
C ALA A 264 -1.51 22.41 2.66
N ALA A 265 -1.80 21.10 2.63
CA ALA A 265 -1.77 20.31 1.40
C ALA A 265 -2.77 20.81 0.34
N ALA A 266 -3.97 21.20 0.75
CA ALA A 266 -5.00 21.76 -0.13
C ALA A 266 -4.56 23.12 -0.71
N ILE A 267 -3.95 23.99 0.11
CA ILE A 267 -3.40 25.27 -0.36
C ILE A 267 -2.30 25.03 -1.40
N VAL A 268 -1.37 24.10 -1.14
CA VAL A 268 -0.31 23.73 -2.09
C VAL A 268 -0.91 23.15 -3.37
N ALA A 269 -1.90 22.27 -3.28
CA ALA A 269 -2.58 21.70 -4.44
C ALA A 269 -3.30 22.78 -5.28
N ILE A 270 -4.01 23.71 -4.65
CA ILE A 270 -4.64 24.85 -5.33
C ILE A 270 -3.60 25.74 -6.00
N ALA A 271 -2.49 26.05 -5.31
CA ALA A 271 -1.40 26.83 -5.86
C ALA A 271 -0.76 26.14 -7.08
N ALA A 272 -0.51 24.83 -6.99
CA ALA A 272 0.01 24.04 -8.10
C ALA A 272 -0.97 24.00 -9.29
N LEU A 273 -2.26 23.75 -9.05
CA LEU A 273 -3.28 23.71 -10.08
C LEU A 273 -3.49 25.06 -10.77
N THR A 274 -3.47 26.15 -10.01
CA THR A 274 -3.56 27.51 -10.56
C THR A 274 -2.31 27.87 -11.36
N PHE A 275 -1.11 27.51 -10.88
CA PHE A 275 0.15 27.68 -11.60
C PHE A 275 0.16 26.87 -12.92
N MET A 276 -0.26 25.61 -12.89
CA MET A 276 -0.38 24.76 -14.07
C MET A 276 -1.39 25.30 -15.08
N ARG A 277 -2.56 25.78 -14.61
CA ARG A 277 -3.56 26.43 -15.49
C ARG A 277 -3.02 27.72 -16.10
N ALA A 278 -2.33 28.55 -15.32
CA ALA A 278 -1.71 29.78 -15.81
C ALA A 278 -0.66 29.49 -16.89
N ARG A 279 0.16 28.46 -16.69
CA ARG A 279 1.17 28.03 -17.68
C ARG A 279 0.54 27.46 -18.95
N ARG A 280 -0.52 26.66 -18.83
CA ARG A 280 -1.28 26.15 -19.99
C ARG A 280 -1.90 27.27 -20.81
N ASN A 281 -2.49 28.27 -20.15
CA ASN A 281 -3.09 29.42 -20.82
C ASN A 281 -2.04 30.30 -21.52
N ARG A 282 -0.83 30.43 -20.95
CA ARG A 282 0.31 31.08 -21.61
C ARG A 282 0.80 30.32 -22.84
N GLY A 283 0.95 29.00 -22.76
CA GLY A 283 1.33 28.16 -23.91
C GLY A 283 0.32 28.24 -25.06
N LEU A 284 -0.98 28.27 -24.75
CA LEU A 284 -2.05 28.45 -25.74
C LEU A 284 -2.09 29.86 -26.36
N GLN A 285 -1.62 30.89 -25.63
CA GLN A 285 -1.47 32.25 -26.16
C GLN A 285 -0.24 32.37 -27.08
N GLU A 286 0.87 31.72 -26.73
CA GLU A 286 2.08 31.69 -27.55
C GLU A 286 1.87 30.91 -28.86
N GLU A 287 1.18 29.76 -28.82
CA GLU A 287 0.76 29.02 -30.03
C GLU A 287 -0.11 29.87 -30.96
N LYS A 288 -1.15 30.52 -30.42
CA LYS A 288 -2.04 31.41 -31.19
C LYS A 288 -1.31 32.63 -31.77
N MET A 289 -0.27 33.12 -31.11
CA MET A 289 0.51 34.26 -31.60
C MET A 289 1.52 33.84 -32.69
N SER A 290 1.94 32.56 -32.71
CA SER A 290 2.81 32.00 -33.76
C SER A 290 2.07 31.60 -35.05
N GLU A 291 0.75 31.35 -34.98
CA GLU A 291 -0.08 30.99 -36.14
C GLU A 291 -0.55 32.19 -36.98
N ASN A 292 -0.36 33.43 -36.53
CA ASN A 292 -0.71 34.63 -37.29
C ASN A 292 0.55 35.15 -38.03
N PRO A 293 0.71 34.89 -39.35
CA PRO A 293 1.82 35.48 -40.10
C PRO A 293 1.64 37.00 -40.19
N PRO A 294 2.72 37.79 -40.08
CA PRO A 294 2.61 39.24 -40.00
C PRO A 294 2.56 39.87 -41.39
N TYR A 295 1.58 39.57 -42.24
CA TYR A 295 1.33 40.35 -43.46
C TYR A 295 -0.14 40.29 -43.91
N VAL A 296 -0.87 41.39 -43.68
CA VAL A 296 -1.90 41.93 -44.59
C VAL A 296 -1.60 43.41 -44.77
#